data_AF-A0A6C1B004-F1
#
_entry.id   AF-A0A6C1B004-F1
#
_cell.length_a   1.000
_cell.length_b   1.000
_cell.length_c   1.000
_cell.angle_alpha   90.00
_cell.angle_beta   90.00
_cell.angle_gamma   90.00
#
_symmetry.space_group_name_H-M   'P 1'
#
loop_
_entity.id
_entity.type
_entity.pdbx_description
1 polymer ?
#
loop_
_entity_poly.entity_id
_entity_poly.type
_entity_poly.pdbx_seq_one_letter_code
_entity_poly.pdbx_strand_id
1 'polypeptide(L)' 'MFYLQHLRAQLREPQDPATASVLGDLVHALERGETFDLSRLDSLSYRDFEMAVESIREWRSLRYIQADDPVYTFPLHD' A
#
# COMPACT_ATOMS: atom_id res chain seq x y z
N MET A 1 8.19 6.95 -8.92
CA MET A 1 6.81 6.82 -9.42
C MET A 1 5.93 6.60 -8.20
N PHE A 2 4.86 7.40 -8.02
CA PHE A 2 3.97 7.37 -6.86
C PHE A 2 2.82 6.36 -7.04
N TYR A 3 3.09 5.07 -6.89
CA TYR A 3 2.12 3.98 -7.03
C TYR A 3 1.00 4.05 -5.99
N LEU A 4 1.25 4.52 -4.77
CA LEU A 4 0.18 4.74 -3.79
C LEU A 4 -0.81 5.83 -4.25
N GLN A 5 -0.32 6.87 -4.94
CA GLN A 5 -1.21 7.88 -5.55
C GLN A 5 -1.97 7.29 -6.74
N HIS A 6 -1.34 6.41 -7.52
CA HIS A 6 -1.99 5.70 -8.61
C HIS A 6 -3.11 4.78 -8.12
N LEU A 7 -2.86 4.05 -7.03
CA LEU A 7 -3.84 3.14 -6.42
C LEU A 7 -5.05 3.93 -5.86
N ARG A 8 -4.81 5.11 -5.27
CA ARG A 8 -5.87 6.06 -4.90
C ARG A 8 -6.65 6.61 -6.09
N ALA A 9 -5.96 6.94 -7.19
CA ALA A 9 -6.62 7.40 -8.40
C ALA A 9 -7.48 6.28 -8.99
N GLN A 10 -6.96 5.05 -9.00
CA GLN A 10 -7.68 3.87 -9.45
C GLN A 10 -8.95 3.69 -8.63
N LEU A 11 -8.92 3.79 -7.30
CA LEU A 11 -10.12 3.72 -6.43
C LEU A 11 -11.24 4.73 -6.76
N ARG A 12 -10.96 5.79 -7.54
CA ARG A 12 -11.96 6.76 -8.00
C ARG A 12 -12.62 6.39 -9.33
N GLU A 13 -12.04 5.45 -10.07
CA GLU A 13 -12.60 4.92 -11.31
C GLU A 13 -13.63 3.83 -11.03
N PRO A 14 -14.62 3.61 -11.93
CA PRO A 14 -15.55 2.50 -11.80
C PRO A 14 -14.79 1.18 -11.92
N GLN A 15 -14.83 0.39 -10.85
CA GLN A 15 -14.22 -0.93 -10.78
C GLN A 15 -15.13 -1.89 -10.03
N ASP A 16 -14.79 -3.18 -10.10
CA ASP A 16 -15.52 -4.21 -9.39
C ASP A 16 -15.52 -3.91 -7.87
N PRO A 17 -16.67 -3.98 -7.18
CA PRO A 17 -16.74 -3.66 -5.75
C PRO A 17 -15.80 -4.49 -4.88
N ALA A 18 -15.51 -5.75 -5.25
CA ALA A 18 -14.57 -6.59 -4.51
C ALA A 18 -13.14 -6.06 -4.65
N THR A 19 -12.71 -5.72 -5.86
CA THR A 19 -11.41 -5.08 -6.11
C THR A 19 -11.29 -3.76 -5.35
N ALA A 20 -12.30 -2.90 -5.41
CA ALA A 20 -12.30 -1.62 -4.71
C ALA A 20 -12.16 -1.80 -3.18
N SER A 21 -12.82 -2.82 -2.61
CA SER A 21 -12.70 -3.14 -1.19
C SER A 21 -11.30 -3.59 -0.81
N VAL A 22 -10.70 -4.54 -1.55
CA VAL A 22 -9.35 -5.04 -1.25
C VAL A 22 -8.30 -3.94 -1.38
N LEU A 23 -8.36 -3.16 -2.47
CA LEU A 23 -7.44 -2.04 -2.71
C LEU A 23 -7.63 -0.90 -1.69
N GLY A 24 -8.88 -0.63 -1.29
CA GLY A 24 -9.19 0.36 -0.25
C GLY A 24 -8.61 -0.01 1.11
N ASP A 25 -8.79 -1.26 1.52
CA ASP A 25 -8.24 -1.78 2.78
C ASP A 25 -6.71 -1.77 2.76
N LEU A 26 -6.09 -2.10 1.61
CA LEU A 26 -4.65 -2.03 1.45
C LEU A 26 -4.13 -0.60 1.63
N VAL A 27 -4.74 0.38 0.95
CA VAL A 27 -4.35 1.79 1.08
C VAL A 27 -4.48 2.25 2.52
N HIS A 28 -5.58 1.89 3.19
CA HIS A 28 -5.80 2.24 4.59
C HIS A 28 -4.71 1.68 5.50
N ALA A 29 -4.38 0.41 5.33
CA ALA A 29 -3.36 -0.27 6.14
C ALA A 29 -1.97 0.35 5.91
N LEU A 30 -1.60 0.63 4.65
CA LEU A 30 -0.32 1.27 4.34
C LEU A 30 -0.22 2.67 4.95
N GLU A 31 -1.27 3.49 4.84
CA GLU A 31 -1.26 4.86 5.37
C GLU A 31 -1.14 4.93 6.89
N ARG A 32 -1.72 3.94 7.59
CA ARG A 32 -1.70 3.88 9.06
C ARG A 32 -0.60 3.00 9.62
N GLY A 33 0.14 2.29 8.77
CA GLY A 33 1.11 1.29 9.19
C GLY A 33 0.47 0.10 9.92
N GLU A 34 -0.77 -0.22 9.59
CA GLU A 34 -1.53 -1.34 10.15
C GLU A 34 -1.25 -2.64 9.38
N THR A 35 -1.65 -3.77 9.94
CA THR A 35 -1.53 -5.09 9.30
C THR A 35 -2.55 -5.25 8.17
N PHE A 36 -2.12 -5.88 7.07
CA PHE A 36 -2.99 -6.26 5.95
C PHE A 36 -2.77 -7.73 5.61
N ASP A 37 -3.86 -8.47 5.35
CA ASP A 37 -3.81 -9.86 4.91
C ASP A 37 -3.50 -9.96 3.41
N LEU A 38 -2.27 -10.37 3.08
CA LEU A 38 -1.79 -10.47 1.70
C LEU A 38 -2.54 -11.52 0.86
N SER A 39 -3.16 -12.52 1.47
CA SER A 39 -3.93 -13.53 0.73
C SER A 39 -5.14 -12.91 0.00
N ARG A 40 -5.62 -11.75 0.47
CA ARG A 40 -6.70 -11.01 -0.19
C ARG A 40 -6.30 -10.50 -1.57
N LEU A 41 -5.01 -10.30 -1.83
CA LEU A 41 -4.51 -9.90 -3.14
C LEU A 41 -4.75 -10.98 -4.20
N ASP A 42 -4.81 -12.26 -3.83
CA ASP A 42 -5.01 -13.38 -4.77
C ASP A 42 -6.38 -13.33 -5.49
N SER A 43 -7.34 -12.59 -4.91
CA SER A 43 -8.65 -12.35 -5.53
C SER A 43 -8.65 -11.28 -6.62
N LEU A 44 -7.57 -10.51 -6.74
CA LEU A 44 -7.45 -9.42 -7.69
C LEU A 44 -7.13 -9.94 -9.10
N SER A 45 -7.43 -9.12 -10.11
CA SER A 45 -6.87 -9.36 -11.45
C SER A 45 -5.35 -9.26 -11.39
N TYR A 46 -4.64 -9.95 -12.30
CA TYR A 46 -3.17 -9.90 -12.33
C TYR A 46 -2.62 -8.45 -12.41
N ARG A 47 -3.31 -7.59 -13.17
CA ARG A 47 -2.96 -6.17 -13.28
C ARG A 47 -3.09 -5.43 -11.95
N ASP A 48 -4.20 -5.65 -11.24
CA ASP A 48 -4.45 -4.97 -9.96
C ASP A 48 -3.55 -5.52 -8.85
N PHE A 49 -3.27 -6.83 -8.89
CA PHE A 49 -2.30 -7.49 -8.03
C PHE A 49 -0.89 -6.89 -8.20
N GLU A 50 -0.41 -6.77 -9.44
CA GLU A 50 0.91 -6.20 -9.72
C GLU A 50 1.02 -4.76 -9.19
N MET A 51 0.00 -3.94 -9.43
CA MET A 51 -0.06 -2.57 -8.89
C MET A 51 -0.06 -2.55 -7.34
N ALA A 52 -0.81 -3.43 -6.69
CA ALA A 52 -0.86 -3.53 -5.24
C ALA A 52 0.53 -3.88 -4.66
N VAL A 53 1.23 -4.84 -5.27
CA VAL A 53 2.59 -5.24 -4.86
C VAL A 53 3.59 -4.09 -5.05
N GLU A 54 3.58 -3.40 -6.18
CA GLU A 54 4.46 -2.25 -6.41
C GLU A 54 4.17 -1.10 -5.43
N SER A 55 2.91 -0.90 -5.04
CA SER A 55 2.53 0.09 -4.03
C SER A 55 3.07 -0.27 -2.64
N ILE A 56 3.01 -1.54 -2.24
CA ILE A 56 3.61 -2.04 -0.99
C ILE A 56 5.13 -1.84 -1.01
N ARG A 57 5.77 -2.17 -2.13
CA ARG A 57 7.21 -2.02 -2.31
C ARG A 57 7.65 -0.56 -2.19
N GLU A 58 6.94 0.34 -2.85
CA GLU A 58 7.21 1.78 -2.76
C GLU A 58 7.05 2.28 -1.33
N TRP A 59 5.93 1.95 -0.68
CA TRP A 59 5.68 2.35 0.70
C TRP A 59 6.78 1.89 1.66
N ARG A 60 7.22 0.61 1.56
CA ARG A 60 8.35 0.12 2.38
C ARG A 60 9.63 0.89 2.09
N SER A 61 9.91 1.17 0.82
CA SER A 61 11.13 1.89 0.41
C SER A 61 11.15 3.32 0.97
N LEU A 62 10.02 4.03 0.91
CA LEU A 62 9.87 5.36 1.50
C LEU A 62 10.12 5.35 3.01
N ARG A 63 9.60 4.33 3.70
CA ARG A 63 9.79 4.19 5.15
C ARG A 63 11.24 3.91 5.53
N TYR A 64 11.98 3.14 4.73
CA TYR A 64 13.42 2.91 4.95
C TYR A 64 14.24 4.18 4.70
N ILE A 65 13.95 4.93 3.63
CA ILE A 65 14.65 6.19 3.33
C ILE A 65 14.42 7.22 4.44
N GLN A 66 13.21 7.28 5.01
CA GLN A 66 12.91 8.16 6.15
C GLN A 66 13.53 7.68 7.47
N ALA A 67 13.74 6.37 7.64
CA ALA A 67 14.34 5.80 8.85
C ALA A 67 15.87 5.96 8.90
N ASP A 68 16.54 6.06 7.75
CA ASP A 68 17.99 6.32 7.66
C ASP A 68 18.32 7.83 7.69
N ASP A 69 17.32 8.70 7.81
CA ASP A 69 17.53 10.13 8.07
C ASP A 69 17.76 10.34 9.58
N PRO A 70 18.96 10.78 10.04
CA PRO A 70 19.28 10.93 11.46
C PRO A 70 18.38 11.94 12.21
N VAL A 71 17.52 12.66 11.50
CA VAL A 71 16.52 13.59 12.08
C VAL A 71 15.24 12.86 12.52
N TYR A 72 14.95 11.64 12.07
CA TYR A 72 13.74 10.88 12.40
C TYR A 72 14.03 9.57 13.14
N THR A 73 14.54 9.69 14.37
CA THR A 73 14.54 8.55 15.30
C THR A 73 13.11 8.33 15.82
N PHE A 74 12.34 7.42 15.21
CA PHE A 74 11.22 6.82 15.91
C PHE A 74 11.78 5.92 17.02
N PRO A 75 11.26 5.99 18.26
CA PRO A 75 11.75 5.13 19.32
C PRO A 75 11.43 3.69 18.94
N LEU A 76 12.48 2.88 18.84
CA LEU A 76 12.33 1.43 18.90
C LEU A 76 11.67 1.15 20.25
N HIS A 77 10.42 0.68 20.22
CA HIS A 77 9.81 0.10 21.41
C HIS A 77 10.53 -1.22 21.70
N ASP A 78 11.00 -1.36 22.95
CA ASP A 78 11.58 -2.56 23.55
C ASP A 78 10.66 -3.79 23.45
#